data_AF-A0A4S4MYU2-F1
#
_entry.id   AF-A0A4S4MYU2-F1
#
_cell.length_a   1.000
_cell.length_b   1.000
_cell.length_c   1.000
_cell.angle_alpha   90.00
_cell.angle_beta   90.00
_cell.angle_gamma   90.00
#
_symmetry.space_group_name_H-M   'P 1'
#
loop_
_entity.id
_entity.type
_entity.pdbx_description
1 polymer ?
#
loop_
_entity_poly.entity_id
_entity_poly.type
_entity_poly.pdbx_seq_one_letter_code
_entity_poly.pdbx_strand_id
1 'polypeptide(L)'
;MTDQPNTCTAVLHATFFESSARHPPAAHADLIIPVSTLANDTGNDASVPPQFSLNVTVPRNAVQVFAELFASGNGNEEFWYFDAPNEFVDTVPTFGEGPFREVRMLVDGQVAGVAFPYAVIFTGGIDPTAWRPITSYGALEQPTYTIDLTPFVPILTDGHPHNISLDVVSAESDHAINQNWFVSGNLQVKLDPSNKPTTGKITVLNAPSFAVTNTTGIVADNDVNFTVTATHNIHIEADIVSGSGARTHVVWTQNLQFSNTQNYINNSFVQLLFQTATGSFQSTHNGVSTLVDTFSYPLDINITSLVPDGFSFVTTVNHSYNRVSHPGPFNLGSTISEHQLAGGFFEETSSGNFGNGTSTNTFSYVDTAGNTYARQVSAVDDNITADKQSGSLAPKEAPPFPTFGPKTKLSVAKARLPGSRVIGN
;
A
#
# COMPACT_ATOMS: atom_id res chain seq x y z
N MET A 1 -19.77 24.34 -17.01
CA MET A 1 -20.39 24.35 -15.67
C MET A 1 -19.31 24.87 -14.74
N THR A 2 -19.56 25.98 -14.06
CA THR A 2 -18.61 26.64 -13.15
C THR A 2 -18.24 25.69 -12.01
N ASP A 3 -16.96 25.34 -11.88
CA ASP A 3 -16.40 24.67 -10.70
C ASP A 3 -16.65 25.55 -9.47
N GLN A 4 -17.72 25.25 -8.74
CA GLN A 4 -17.80 25.65 -7.34
C GLN A 4 -16.69 24.86 -6.62
N PRO A 5 -15.84 25.50 -5.81
CA PRO A 5 -14.91 24.75 -4.98
C PRO A 5 -15.76 23.86 -4.06
N ASN A 6 -15.73 22.55 -4.31
CA ASN A 6 -16.34 21.56 -3.44
C ASN A 6 -15.60 21.64 -2.10
N THR A 7 -16.10 22.50 -1.21
CA THR A 7 -15.58 22.65 0.14
C THR A 7 -16.00 21.42 0.92
N CYS A 8 -15.05 20.55 1.22
CA CYS A 8 -15.27 19.45 2.15
C CYS A 8 -15.19 19.99 3.57
N THR A 9 -16.20 19.73 4.39
CA THR A 9 -16.13 19.97 5.84
C THR A 9 -15.79 18.64 6.50
N ALA A 10 -14.69 18.61 7.25
CA ALA A 10 -14.29 17.46 8.05
C ALA A 10 -14.25 17.83 9.54
N VAL A 11 -14.60 16.88 10.40
CA VAL A 11 -14.45 17.00 11.86
C VAL A 11 -13.50 15.89 12.30
N LEU A 12 -12.40 16.26 12.93
CA LEU A 12 -11.43 15.33 13.48
C LEU A 12 -11.63 15.19 14.99
N HIS A 13 -11.69 13.96 15.48
CA HIS A 13 -11.73 13.64 16.90
C HIS A 13 -10.52 12.76 17.25
N ALA A 14 -9.81 13.11 18.33
CA ALA A 14 -8.77 12.29 18.91
C ALA A 14 -9.17 11.91 20.34
N THR A 15 -9.06 10.63 20.68
CA THR A 15 -9.37 10.12 22.02
C THR A 15 -8.11 9.55 22.65
N PHE A 16 -7.73 10.05 23.82
CA PHE A 16 -6.55 9.60 24.56
C PHE A 16 -6.99 8.85 25.82
N PHE A 17 -6.37 7.69 26.08
CA PHE A 17 -6.63 6.88 27.26
C PHE A 17 -5.41 6.94 28.20
N GLU A 18 -5.63 7.33 29.45
CA GLU A 18 -4.55 7.39 30.44
C GLU A 18 -4.09 5.99 30.84
N SER A 19 -2.77 5.80 30.92
CA SER A 19 -2.18 4.54 31.39
C SER A 19 -2.50 4.31 32.88
N SER A 20 -2.62 3.05 33.28
CA SER A 20 -2.89 2.65 34.66
C SER A 20 -2.17 1.34 35.01
N ALA A 21 -2.18 0.93 36.28
CA ALA A 21 -1.64 -0.38 36.65
C ALA A 21 -2.33 -1.57 35.94
N ARG A 22 -3.60 -1.40 35.51
CA ARG A 22 -4.34 -2.40 34.74
C ARG A 22 -4.05 -2.31 33.23
N HIS A 23 -3.75 -1.11 32.74
CA HIS A 23 -3.45 -0.83 31.33
C HIS A 23 -2.15 -0.03 31.26
N PRO A 24 -0.99 -0.69 31.38
CA PRO A 24 0.31 0.00 31.42
C PRO A 24 0.54 0.81 30.14
N PRO A 25 1.45 1.81 30.17
CA PRO A 25 1.77 2.59 28.98
C PRO A 25 2.25 1.69 27.85
N ALA A 26 1.79 1.99 26.63
CA ALA A 26 2.28 1.31 25.44
C ALA A 26 3.78 1.57 25.25
N ALA A 27 4.46 0.59 24.63
CA ALA A 27 5.80 0.81 24.13
C ALA A 27 5.77 1.96 23.11
N HIS A 28 6.81 2.80 23.13
CA HIS A 28 6.91 3.97 22.28
C HIS A 28 8.37 4.21 21.90
N ALA A 29 8.56 4.85 20.74
CA ALA A 29 9.85 5.39 20.36
C ALA A 29 10.23 6.54 21.30
N ASP A 30 11.52 6.68 21.60
CA ASP A 30 12.02 7.80 22.39
C ASP A 30 12.07 9.09 21.55
N LEU A 31 12.16 8.95 20.22
CA LEU A 31 12.11 10.03 19.24
C LEU A 31 11.46 9.54 17.95
N ILE A 32 10.62 10.38 17.35
CA ILE A 32 10.10 10.18 15.99
C ILE A 32 10.70 11.27 15.10
N ILE A 33 11.36 10.87 14.02
CA ILE A 33 11.91 11.79 13.02
C ILE A 33 11.08 11.67 11.74
N PRO A 34 10.35 12.71 11.30
CA PRO A 34 9.61 12.66 10.05
C PRO A 34 10.56 12.64 8.85
N VAL A 35 10.25 11.80 7.86
CA VAL A 35 10.86 11.75 6.53
C VAL A 35 9.80 12.21 5.53
N SER A 36 9.63 13.52 5.45
CA SER A 36 8.62 14.19 4.64
C SER A 36 9.14 15.54 4.15
N THR A 37 8.30 16.29 3.42
CA THR A 37 8.61 17.65 2.97
C THR A 37 8.81 18.66 4.09
N LEU A 38 8.43 18.33 5.33
CA LEU A 38 8.46 19.22 6.50
C LEU A 38 7.71 20.54 6.29
N ALA A 39 6.71 20.52 5.40
CA ALA A 39 5.90 21.68 5.12
C ALA A 39 4.92 21.95 6.27
N ASN A 40 4.75 23.23 6.61
CA ASN A 40 3.95 23.65 7.76
C ASN A 40 2.46 23.85 7.45
N ASP A 41 2.11 23.99 6.17
CA ASP A 41 0.79 24.43 5.69
C ASP A 41 0.24 23.59 4.52
N THR A 42 0.98 22.58 4.07
CA THR A 42 0.56 21.63 3.04
C THR A 42 0.61 20.19 3.54
N GLY A 43 0.23 19.23 2.68
CA GLY A 43 0.52 17.81 2.91
C GLY A 43 2.00 17.59 3.19
N ASN A 44 2.29 16.71 4.14
CA ASN A 44 3.65 16.30 4.52
C ASN A 44 4.04 15.03 3.74
N ASP A 45 3.93 15.11 2.43
CA ASP A 45 4.20 14.06 1.46
C ASP A 45 4.93 14.65 0.26
N ALA A 46 5.76 13.84 -0.39
CA ALA A 46 6.51 14.22 -1.59
C ALA A 46 5.99 13.44 -2.79
N SER A 47 5.78 14.11 -3.92
CA SER A 47 5.48 13.43 -5.19
C SER A 47 6.78 12.94 -5.83
N VAL A 48 6.83 11.67 -6.22
CA VAL A 48 7.95 11.04 -6.95
C VAL A 48 7.43 10.48 -8.28
N PRO A 49 8.29 10.39 -9.32
CA PRO A 49 9.69 10.83 -9.40
C PRO A 49 9.85 12.37 -9.56
N PRO A 50 11.05 12.96 -9.33
CA PRO A 50 12.31 12.33 -8.97
C PRO A 50 12.30 11.76 -7.55
N GLN A 51 13.33 10.98 -7.21
CA GLN A 51 13.55 10.49 -5.84
C GLN A 51 13.47 11.65 -4.83
N PHE A 52 12.75 11.42 -3.74
CA PHE A 52 12.69 12.35 -2.61
C PHE A 52 13.82 12.02 -1.64
N SER A 53 14.56 13.04 -1.17
CA SER A 53 15.67 12.86 -0.24
C SER A 53 15.68 13.92 0.85
N LEU A 54 15.97 13.50 2.08
CA LEU A 54 16.08 14.36 3.25
C LEU A 54 17.36 14.04 4.02
N ASN A 55 18.11 15.08 4.43
CA ASN A 55 19.25 14.90 5.32
C ASN A 55 18.75 14.80 6.77
N VAL A 56 18.99 13.66 7.39
CA VAL A 56 18.53 13.32 8.73
C VAL A 56 19.72 13.09 9.65
N THR A 57 19.72 13.74 10.81
CA THR A 57 20.71 13.49 11.88
C THR A 57 20.06 12.63 12.96
N VAL A 58 20.48 11.38 13.08
CA VAL A 58 20.02 10.48 14.15
C VAL A 58 20.84 10.74 15.43
N PRO A 59 20.23 10.71 16.64
CA PRO A 59 20.97 10.85 17.88
C PRO A 59 22.09 9.83 18.01
N ARG A 60 23.28 10.26 18.45
CA ARG A 60 24.49 9.42 18.51
C ARG A 60 24.35 8.20 19.44
N ASN A 61 23.41 8.22 20.37
CA ASN A 61 23.10 7.12 21.27
C ASN A 61 21.88 6.29 20.82
N ALA A 62 21.42 6.41 19.57
CA ALA A 62 20.39 5.51 19.05
C ALA A 62 20.86 4.05 19.03
N VAL A 63 19.96 3.12 19.34
CA VAL A 63 20.25 1.67 19.39
C VAL A 63 19.29 0.84 18.54
N GLN A 64 18.14 1.38 18.18
CA GLN A 64 17.20 0.79 17.22
C GLN A 64 16.55 1.90 16.42
N VAL A 65 16.32 1.67 15.14
CA VAL A 65 15.60 2.60 14.24
C VAL A 65 14.69 1.78 13.35
N PHE A 66 13.38 1.93 13.52
CA PHE A 66 12.38 1.35 12.62
C PHE A 66 11.81 2.46 11.75
N ALA A 67 11.62 2.21 10.48
CA ALA A 67 10.97 3.13 9.57
C ALA A 67 9.57 2.63 9.23
N GLU A 68 8.60 3.54 9.16
CA GLU A 68 7.31 3.30 8.54
C GLU A 68 7.20 4.16 7.28
N LEU A 69 6.78 3.52 6.19
CA LEU A 69 6.62 4.10 4.86
C LEU A 69 5.15 4.18 4.48
N PHE A 70 4.77 5.31 3.90
CA PHE A 70 3.52 5.52 3.21
C PHE A 70 3.79 5.80 1.74
N ALA A 71 3.01 5.19 0.84
CA ALA A 71 3.13 5.39 -0.60
C ALA A 71 1.77 5.20 -1.28
N SER A 72 1.32 6.20 -2.03
CA SER A 72 0.05 6.19 -2.76
C SER A 72 0.25 6.61 -4.22
N GLY A 73 -0.07 5.71 -5.15
CA GLY A 73 -0.17 6.02 -6.58
C GLY A 73 -1.43 6.82 -6.90
N ASN A 74 -1.31 7.88 -7.70
CA ASN A 74 -2.39 8.81 -8.05
C ASN A 74 -2.28 9.27 -9.51
N GLY A 75 -3.32 9.90 -10.03
CA GLY A 75 -3.29 10.42 -11.41
C GLY A 75 -3.20 9.28 -12.43
N ASN A 76 -2.14 9.26 -13.25
CA ASN A 76 -1.87 8.15 -14.17
C ASN A 76 -1.45 6.87 -13.42
N GLU A 77 -0.87 7.03 -12.23
CA GLU A 77 -0.47 5.95 -11.32
C GLU A 77 -1.61 5.49 -10.41
N GLU A 78 -2.86 5.88 -10.65
CA GLU A 78 -4.00 5.41 -9.83
C GLU A 78 -4.35 3.94 -10.09
N PHE A 79 -4.13 3.48 -11.31
CA PHE A 79 -4.41 2.11 -11.76
C PHE A 79 -3.13 1.43 -12.26
N TRP A 80 -1.98 1.77 -11.69
CA TRP A 80 -0.65 1.29 -12.10
C TRP A 80 -0.60 -0.22 -12.33
N TYR A 81 -1.37 -1.02 -11.60
CA TYR A 81 -1.45 -2.48 -11.76
C TYR A 81 -2.00 -2.93 -13.12
N PHE A 82 -2.68 -2.06 -13.87
CA PHE A 82 -3.12 -2.28 -15.25
C PHE A 82 -2.16 -1.71 -16.30
N ASP A 83 -1.10 -1.01 -15.90
CA ASP A 83 -0.18 -0.46 -16.89
C ASP A 83 0.58 -1.57 -17.61
N ALA A 84 0.75 -1.42 -18.92
CA ALA A 84 1.43 -2.39 -19.75
C ALA A 84 2.92 -2.08 -19.82
N PRO A 85 3.78 -3.10 -19.94
CA PRO A 85 5.19 -2.89 -20.21
C PRO A 85 5.41 -2.00 -21.43
N ASN A 86 6.50 -1.25 -21.45
CA ASN A 86 6.74 -0.26 -22.52
C ASN A 86 6.79 -0.88 -23.93
N GLU A 87 7.10 -2.17 -24.07
CA GLU A 87 7.07 -2.88 -25.35
C GLU A 87 5.65 -3.14 -25.90
N PHE A 88 4.58 -2.96 -25.10
CA PHE A 88 3.19 -3.19 -25.48
C PHE A 88 2.34 -1.91 -25.55
N VAL A 89 2.90 -0.72 -25.29
CA VAL A 89 2.12 0.54 -25.16
C VAL A 89 1.35 0.93 -26.43
N ASP A 90 1.85 0.57 -27.61
CA ASP A 90 1.18 0.84 -28.88
C ASP A 90 0.03 -0.13 -29.19
N THR A 91 -0.18 -1.14 -28.33
CA THR A 91 -1.11 -2.25 -28.58
C THR A 91 -2.32 -2.28 -27.65
N VAL A 92 -2.26 -1.59 -26.50
CA VAL A 92 -3.31 -1.60 -25.47
C VAL A 92 -3.50 -0.20 -24.88
N PRO A 93 -4.69 0.13 -24.35
CA PRO A 93 -4.88 1.37 -23.60
C PRO A 93 -4.11 1.33 -22.28
N THR A 94 -3.04 2.13 -22.18
CA THR A 94 -2.18 2.19 -20.99
C THR A 94 -1.48 3.54 -20.86
N PHE A 95 -0.92 3.83 -19.69
CA PHE A 95 0.06 4.91 -19.48
C PHE A 95 1.52 4.42 -19.54
N GLY A 96 1.77 3.16 -19.88
CA GLY A 96 3.11 2.57 -19.92
C GLY A 96 3.75 2.40 -18.54
N GLU A 97 5.05 2.12 -18.52
CA GLU A 97 5.85 1.87 -17.32
C GLU A 97 5.52 0.57 -16.56
N GLY A 98 4.74 -0.32 -17.17
CA GLY A 98 4.47 -1.66 -16.66
C GLY A 98 3.65 -1.72 -15.36
N PRO A 99 3.23 -2.92 -14.93
CA PRO A 99 2.31 -3.09 -13.82
C PRO A 99 2.98 -3.28 -12.46
N PHE A 100 4.32 -3.23 -12.40
CA PHE A 100 5.08 -3.47 -11.17
C PHE A 100 5.52 -2.15 -10.54
N ARG A 101 5.35 -2.04 -9.22
CA ARG A 101 5.85 -0.92 -8.43
C ARG A 101 6.58 -1.46 -7.21
N GLU A 102 7.77 -0.94 -6.96
CA GLU A 102 8.54 -1.20 -5.74
C GLU A 102 8.80 0.13 -5.03
N VAL A 103 8.30 0.25 -3.80
CA VAL A 103 8.57 1.41 -2.93
C VAL A 103 9.86 1.13 -2.18
N ARG A 104 10.83 2.05 -2.21
CA ARG A 104 12.14 1.84 -1.59
C ARG A 104 12.47 2.92 -0.58
N MET A 105 13.14 2.51 0.50
CA MET A 105 13.87 3.41 1.38
C MET A 105 15.36 3.16 1.25
N LEU A 106 16.12 4.23 1.05
CA LEU A 106 17.58 4.18 0.94
C LEU A 106 18.23 4.99 2.06
N VAL A 107 19.37 4.51 2.54
CA VAL A 107 20.27 5.20 3.46
C VAL A 107 21.58 5.45 2.74
N ASP A 108 21.94 6.71 2.53
CA ASP A 108 23.13 7.15 1.79
C ASP A 108 23.26 6.47 0.40
N GLY A 109 22.13 6.31 -0.28
CA GLY A 109 22.04 5.66 -1.60
C GLY A 109 22.06 4.13 -1.58
N GLN A 110 22.12 3.49 -0.41
CA GLN A 110 22.01 2.03 -0.27
C GLN A 110 20.58 1.65 0.09
N VAL A 111 20.00 0.66 -0.62
CA VAL A 111 18.68 0.12 -0.28
C VAL A 111 18.72 -0.48 1.12
N ALA A 112 17.87 0.02 2.01
CA ALA A 112 17.73 -0.48 3.37
C ALA A 112 16.51 -1.39 3.53
N GLY A 113 15.48 -1.17 2.71
CA GLY A 113 14.33 -2.05 2.59
C GLY A 113 13.38 -1.59 1.50
N VAL A 114 12.49 -2.50 1.10
CA VAL A 114 11.51 -2.28 0.02
C VAL A 114 10.13 -2.79 0.40
N ALA A 115 9.11 -2.33 -0.32
CA ALA A 115 7.75 -2.84 -0.22
C ALA A 115 7.12 -3.02 -1.60
N PHE A 116 6.41 -4.13 -1.79
CA PHE A 116 5.50 -4.32 -2.92
C PHE A 116 4.12 -3.84 -2.47
N PRO A 117 3.64 -2.68 -2.97
CA PRO A 117 2.48 -2.05 -2.40
C PRO A 117 1.20 -2.82 -2.73
N TYR A 118 0.24 -2.76 -1.81
CA TYR A 118 -1.12 -3.23 -2.05
C TYR A 118 -1.79 -2.36 -3.13
N ALA A 119 -2.47 -2.99 -4.08
CA ALA A 119 -3.22 -2.29 -5.13
C ALA A 119 -4.53 -1.72 -4.54
N VAL A 120 -4.52 -0.42 -4.23
CA VAL A 120 -5.68 0.29 -3.70
C VAL A 120 -6.63 0.66 -4.84
N ILE A 121 -7.91 0.31 -4.70
CA ILE A 121 -8.97 0.76 -5.61
C ILE A 121 -9.74 1.90 -4.90
N PHE A 122 -9.63 3.12 -5.40
CA PHE A 122 -10.33 4.26 -4.82
C PHE A 122 -11.84 4.21 -5.09
N THR A 123 -12.62 4.96 -4.31
CA THR A 123 -14.10 4.89 -4.31
C THR A 123 -14.78 5.29 -5.63
N GLY A 124 -14.05 5.93 -6.54
CA GLY A 124 -14.49 6.24 -7.92
C GLY A 124 -13.81 5.40 -9.01
N GLY A 125 -12.95 4.46 -8.63
CA GLY A 125 -12.17 3.65 -9.56
C GLY A 125 -12.97 2.47 -10.12
N ILE A 126 -12.75 2.18 -11.40
CA ILE A 126 -13.31 1.07 -12.15
C ILE A 126 -14.84 1.07 -12.22
N ASP A 127 -15.53 0.64 -11.17
CA ASP A 127 -16.99 0.72 -11.02
C ASP A 127 -17.35 1.47 -9.72
N PRO A 128 -17.67 2.77 -9.79
CA PRO A 128 -18.04 3.56 -8.62
C PRO A 128 -19.26 3.02 -7.85
N THR A 129 -20.16 2.28 -8.51
CA THR A 129 -21.36 1.73 -7.84
C THR A 129 -21.04 0.50 -7.00
N ALA A 130 -19.94 -0.19 -7.30
CA ALA A 130 -19.48 -1.35 -6.54
C ALA A 130 -18.83 -0.96 -5.18
N TRP A 131 -18.43 0.30 -5.01
CA TRP A 131 -17.74 0.79 -3.81
C TRP A 131 -18.65 1.52 -2.82
N ARG A 132 -19.96 1.27 -2.91
CA ARG A 132 -20.97 1.90 -2.05
C ARG A 132 -22.01 0.89 -1.56
N PRO A 133 -22.42 0.98 -0.29
CA PRO A 133 -21.83 1.77 0.80
C PRO A 133 -20.55 1.13 1.37
N ILE A 134 -20.10 0.00 0.81
CA ILE A 134 -18.89 -0.71 1.22
C ILE A 134 -17.76 -0.29 0.29
N THR A 135 -16.83 0.53 0.77
CA THR A 135 -15.64 0.91 0.00
C THR A 135 -14.70 -0.27 -0.21
N SER A 136 -13.85 -0.22 -1.25
CA SER A 136 -12.73 -1.15 -1.36
C SER A 136 -11.86 -1.09 -0.10
N TYR A 137 -11.36 -2.23 0.36
CA TYR A 137 -10.32 -2.24 1.41
C TYR A 137 -9.12 -1.37 0.99
N GLY A 138 -8.57 -0.62 1.95
CA GLY A 138 -7.46 0.31 1.71
C GLY A 138 -7.86 1.70 1.21
N ALA A 139 -9.09 1.90 0.69
CA ALA A 139 -9.47 3.18 0.05
C ALA A 139 -9.58 4.36 1.03
N LEU A 140 -9.90 4.09 2.29
CA LEU A 140 -10.04 5.10 3.36
C LEU A 140 -8.81 5.16 4.28
N GLU A 141 -8.12 4.04 4.45
CA GLU A 141 -6.91 3.88 5.25
C GLU A 141 -5.96 2.99 4.46
N GLN A 142 -4.98 3.59 3.78
CA GLN A 142 -4.05 2.82 2.97
C GLN A 142 -3.01 2.09 3.84
N PRO A 143 -2.52 0.92 3.42
CA PRO A 143 -1.47 0.21 4.13
C PRO A 143 -0.15 1.00 4.20
N THR A 144 0.52 0.93 5.34
CA THR A 144 1.91 1.35 5.53
C THR A 144 2.86 0.14 5.60
N TYR A 145 4.15 0.39 5.38
CA TYR A 145 5.18 -0.66 5.30
C TYR A 145 6.32 -0.37 6.25
N THR A 146 6.74 -1.36 7.04
CA THR A 146 7.78 -1.17 8.05
C THR A 146 9.10 -1.78 7.61
N ILE A 147 10.19 -1.03 7.79
CA ILE A 147 11.57 -1.44 7.51
C ILE A 147 12.38 -1.33 8.80
N ASP A 148 13.24 -2.32 9.07
CA ASP A 148 14.22 -2.20 10.14
C ASP A 148 15.51 -1.53 9.64
N LEU A 149 15.74 -0.28 10.04
CA LEU A 149 16.97 0.45 9.78
C LEU A 149 18.03 0.23 10.87
N THR A 150 17.75 -0.58 11.89
CA THR A 150 18.70 -0.87 12.95
C THR A 150 20.06 -1.35 12.44
N PRO A 151 20.17 -2.18 11.37
CA PRO A 151 21.47 -2.53 10.81
C PRO A 151 22.34 -1.33 10.38
N PHE A 152 21.73 -0.20 10.02
CA PHE A 152 22.42 1.03 9.63
C PHE A 152 22.75 1.95 10.83
N VAL A 153 22.30 1.65 12.05
CA VAL A 153 22.63 2.44 13.25
C VAL A 153 24.12 2.75 13.39
N PRO A 154 25.06 1.81 13.20
CA PRO A 154 26.48 2.10 13.33
C PRO A 154 27.01 3.22 12.44
N ILE A 155 26.37 3.45 11.28
CA ILE A 155 26.74 4.57 10.40
C ILE A 155 25.91 5.82 10.74
N LEU A 156 24.61 5.67 11.03
CA LEU A 156 23.70 6.78 11.31
C LEU A 156 24.03 7.55 12.60
N THR A 157 24.79 6.95 13.51
CA THR A 157 25.12 7.54 14.83
C THR A 157 26.49 8.23 14.89
N ASP A 158 27.11 8.54 13.74
CA ASP A 158 28.41 9.22 13.69
C ASP A 158 28.34 10.71 14.13
N GLY A 159 27.14 11.29 14.14
CA GLY A 159 26.87 12.68 14.51
C GLY A 159 26.81 13.64 13.31
N HIS A 160 26.74 13.12 12.09
CA HIS A 160 26.57 13.87 10.85
C HIS A 160 25.18 13.62 10.25
N PRO A 161 24.69 14.51 9.38
CA PRO A 161 23.47 14.24 8.62
C PRO A 161 23.72 13.16 7.57
N HIS A 162 22.78 12.20 7.48
CA HIS A 162 22.76 11.15 6.46
C HIS A 162 21.59 11.34 5.51
N ASN A 163 21.75 10.92 4.27
CA ASN A 163 20.70 11.05 3.26
C ASN A 163 19.72 9.87 3.38
N ILE A 164 18.47 10.17 3.73
CA ILE A 164 17.38 9.20 3.70
C ILE A 164 16.53 9.51 2.48
N SER A 165 16.39 8.54 1.59
CA SER A 165 15.68 8.71 0.32
C SER A 165 14.50 7.77 0.19
N LEU A 166 13.43 8.26 -0.44
CA LEU A 166 12.22 7.53 -0.79
C LEU A 166 12.00 7.64 -2.30
N ASP A 167 11.70 6.51 -2.95
CA ASP A 167 11.24 6.50 -4.32
C ASP A 167 10.35 5.29 -4.62
N VAL A 168 9.82 5.28 -5.84
CA VAL A 168 9.05 4.18 -6.40
C VAL A 168 9.61 3.88 -7.78
N VAL A 169 9.80 2.61 -8.09
CA VAL A 169 10.39 2.15 -9.36
C VAL A 169 9.58 1.04 -10.01
N SER A 170 9.76 0.87 -11.32
CA SER A 170 9.09 -0.17 -12.11
C SER A 170 10.01 -1.35 -12.48
N ALA A 171 9.44 -2.28 -13.25
CA ALA A 171 10.14 -3.39 -13.86
C ALA A 171 10.84 -3.04 -15.19
N GLU A 172 10.63 -1.81 -15.69
CA GLU A 172 11.24 -1.33 -16.91
C GLU A 172 12.77 -1.23 -16.78
N SER A 173 13.46 -1.27 -17.92
CA SER A 173 14.92 -1.29 -17.95
C SER A 173 15.58 -0.02 -17.39
N ASP A 174 14.89 1.11 -17.42
CA ASP A 174 15.30 2.38 -16.82
C ASP A 174 14.64 2.65 -15.46
N HIS A 175 13.79 1.72 -15.01
CA HIS A 175 13.06 1.75 -13.75
C HIS A 175 12.08 2.94 -13.60
N ALA A 176 11.75 3.61 -14.71
CA ALA A 176 10.88 4.77 -14.72
C ALA A 176 9.43 4.41 -14.35
N ILE A 177 8.73 5.39 -13.81
CA ILE A 177 7.28 5.35 -13.52
C ILE A 177 6.67 6.68 -13.95
N ASN A 178 5.34 6.72 -14.08
CA ASN A 178 4.64 7.97 -14.26
C ASN A 178 4.68 8.80 -12.96
N GLN A 179 4.31 10.09 -13.09
CA GLN A 179 4.25 11.03 -11.97
C GLN A 179 3.09 10.75 -11.00
N ASN A 180 3.19 11.30 -9.78
CA ASN A 180 2.17 11.29 -8.72
C ASN A 180 2.11 10.02 -7.85
N TRP A 181 3.26 9.44 -7.53
CA TRP A 181 3.37 8.66 -6.29
C TRP A 181 3.67 9.59 -5.12
N PHE A 182 2.73 9.72 -4.19
CA PHE A 182 2.96 10.48 -2.96
C PHE A 182 3.58 9.56 -1.91
N VAL A 183 4.77 9.92 -1.43
CA VAL A 183 5.52 9.16 -0.43
C VAL A 183 5.82 10.00 0.80
N SER A 184 5.84 9.35 1.95
CA SER A 184 6.34 9.89 3.21
C SER A 184 6.78 8.75 4.13
N GLY A 185 7.48 9.09 5.20
CA GLY A 185 7.80 8.12 6.22
C GLY A 185 8.10 8.75 7.57
N ASN A 186 8.33 7.89 8.57
CA ASN A 186 8.80 8.29 9.88
C ASN A 186 9.85 7.29 10.39
N LEU A 187 10.85 7.79 11.10
CA LEU A 187 11.85 6.99 11.80
C LEU A 187 11.51 6.97 13.29
N GLN A 188 11.30 5.78 13.83
CA GLN A 188 10.99 5.48 15.22
C GLN A 188 12.27 5.02 15.91
N VAL A 189 12.84 5.89 16.74
CA VAL A 189 14.17 5.73 17.31
C VAL A 189 14.09 5.29 18.78
N LYS A 190 14.83 4.22 19.13
CA LYS A 190 15.18 3.87 20.52
C LYS A 190 16.54 4.41 20.88
N LEU A 191 16.67 5.03 22.05
CA LEU A 191 17.93 5.55 22.58
C LEU A 191 18.49 4.65 23.68
N ASP A 192 19.82 4.54 23.75
CA ASP A 192 20.50 4.02 24.92
C ASP A 192 20.37 5.02 26.08
N PRO A 193 20.17 4.55 27.33
CA PRO A 193 20.15 5.43 28.51
C PRO A 193 21.47 6.19 28.73
N SER A 194 22.58 5.69 28.21
CA SER A 194 23.87 6.39 28.17
C SER A 194 23.91 7.39 27.03
N ASN A 195 24.47 8.58 27.28
CA ASN A 195 24.77 9.57 26.24
C ASN A 195 26.03 9.23 25.42
N LYS A 196 26.70 8.12 25.71
CA LYS A 196 27.87 7.69 24.93
C LYS A 196 27.43 7.22 23.54
N PRO A 197 28.21 7.48 22.49
CA PRO A 197 27.85 7.05 21.14
C PRO A 197 27.69 5.54 21.03
N THR A 198 26.66 5.13 20.30
CA THR A 198 26.54 3.77 19.76
C THR A 198 27.55 3.60 18.64
N THR A 199 28.18 2.43 18.59
CA THR A 199 29.20 2.07 17.61
C THR A 199 28.88 0.70 17.03
N GLY A 200 29.64 0.26 16.03
CA GLY A 200 29.42 -1.05 15.43
C GLY A 200 29.91 -1.11 14.00
N LYS A 201 29.38 -2.07 13.24
CA LYS A 201 29.56 -2.17 11.80
C LYS A 201 28.46 -3.04 11.18
N ILE A 202 28.14 -2.74 9.93
CA ILE A 202 27.42 -3.68 9.06
C ILE A 202 28.39 -4.82 8.72
N THR A 203 27.97 -6.07 8.96
CA THR A 203 28.78 -7.27 8.74
C THR A 203 28.43 -7.95 7.43
N VAL A 204 27.18 -7.86 6.99
CA VAL A 204 26.69 -8.34 5.70
C VAL A 204 25.77 -7.29 5.09
N LEU A 205 25.95 -6.98 3.81
CA LEU A 205 25.09 -6.07 3.06
C LEU A 205 24.78 -6.68 1.70
N ASN A 206 23.71 -7.46 1.64
CA ASN A 206 23.17 -8.02 0.40
C ASN A 206 21.81 -7.36 0.15
N ALA A 207 21.84 -6.18 -0.45
CA ALA A 207 20.63 -5.43 -0.82
C ALA A 207 20.82 -4.89 -2.25
N PRO A 208 20.45 -5.68 -3.28
CA PRO A 208 20.47 -5.21 -4.67
C PRO A 208 19.70 -3.90 -4.82
N SER A 209 20.13 -3.03 -5.72
CA SER A 209 19.46 -1.73 -5.89
C SER A 209 18.05 -1.86 -6.46
N PHE A 210 17.77 -2.93 -7.22
CA PHE A 210 16.50 -3.16 -7.90
C PHE A 210 16.11 -4.63 -7.84
N ALA A 211 14.81 -4.92 -7.90
CA ALA A 211 14.28 -6.26 -8.07
C ALA A 211 14.77 -6.93 -9.36
N VAL A 212 14.86 -8.26 -9.34
CA VAL A 212 15.02 -9.06 -10.57
C VAL A 212 13.66 -9.18 -11.24
N THR A 213 13.53 -8.63 -12.44
CA THR A 213 12.27 -8.59 -13.18
C THR A 213 12.34 -9.39 -14.48
N ASN A 214 11.18 -9.82 -14.96
CA ASN A 214 11.04 -10.48 -16.25
C ASN A 214 9.67 -10.17 -16.85
N THR A 215 9.67 -9.81 -18.12
CA THR A 215 8.46 -9.56 -18.91
C THR A 215 8.40 -10.57 -20.04
N THR A 216 7.22 -11.15 -20.24
CA THR A 216 6.92 -12.01 -21.38
C THR A 216 5.56 -11.64 -21.93
N GLY A 217 5.35 -11.79 -23.23
CA GLY A 217 4.04 -11.53 -23.82
C GLY A 217 4.00 -11.84 -25.30
N ILE A 218 2.79 -11.83 -25.84
CA ILE A 218 2.47 -12.11 -27.23
C ILE A 218 1.37 -11.15 -27.67
N VAL A 219 1.55 -10.59 -28.86
CA VAL A 219 0.51 -9.89 -29.62
C VAL A 219 0.08 -10.82 -30.75
N ALA A 220 -1.20 -11.17 -30.81
CA ALA A 220 -1.76 -12.02 -31.85
C ALA A 220 -3.05 -11.40 -32.39
N ASP A 221 -3.06 -11.12 -33.70
CA ASP A 221 -4.10 -10.31 -34.34
C ASP A 221 -4.23 -8.94 -33.65
N ASN A 222 -5.27 -8.76 -32.82
CA ASN A 222 -5.54 -7.55 -32.02
C ASN A 222 -5.64 -7.85 -30.52
N ASP A 223 -5.29 -9.06 -30.11
CA ASP A 223 -5.31 -9.50 -28.73
C ASP A 223 -3.89 -9.50 -28.17
N VAL A 224 -3.75 -9.08 -26.92
CA VAL A 224 -2.48 -8.91 -26.24
C VAL A 224 -2.51 -9.66 -24.92
N ASN A 225 -1.50 -10.50 -24.69
CA ASN A 225 -1.25 -11.08 -23.38
C ASN A 225 0.18 -10.74 -22.97
N PHE A 226 0.36 -10.32 -21.72
CA PHE A 226 1.68 -10.21 -21.13
C PHE A 226 1.65 -10.62 -19.67
N THR A 227 2.82 -11.02 -19.18
CA THR A 227 3.09 -11.33 -17.77
C THR A 227 4.37 -10.64 -17.34
N VAL A 228 4.29 -9.89 -16.25
CA VAL A 228 5.44 -9.29 -15.55
C VAL A 228 5.61 -9.98 -14.21
N THR A 229 6.83 -10.44 -13.95
CA THR A 229 7.21 -11.02 -12.66
C THR A 229 8.37 -10.23 -12.06
N ALA A 230 8.41 -10.13 -10.74
CA ALA A 230 9.53 -9.53 -10.02
C ALA A 230 9.83 -10.31 -8.73
N THR A 231 11.11 -10.37 -8.36
CA THR A 231 11.55 -10.88 -7.06
C THR A 231 12.61 -9.99 -6.45
N HIS A 232 12.56 -9.76 -5.14
CA HIS A 232 13.58 -9.00 -4.43
C HIS A 232 13.91 -9.67 -3.11
N ASN A 233 15.20 -9.93 -2.89
CA ASN A 233 15.74 -10.47 -1.65
C ASN A 233 16.72 -9.48 -1.03
N ILE A 234 16.51 -9.17 0.24
CA ILE A 234 17.40 -8.34 1.05
C ILE A 234 17.88 -9.17 2.24
N HIS A 235 19.18 -9.08 2.54
CA HIS A 235 19.80 -9.69 3.71
C HIS A 235 20.91 -8.76 4.23
N ILE A 236 20.67 -8.14 5.38
CA ILE A 236 21.58 -7.18 6.01
C ILE A 236 21.83 -7.63 7.44
N GLU A 237 23.09 -7.66 7.84
CA GLU A 237 23.49 -7.97 9.21
C GLU A 237 24.37 -6.87 9.76
N ALA A 238 24.27 -6.62 11.07
CA ALA A 238 25.14 -5.68 11.76
C ALA A 238 25.42 -6.10 13.19
N ASP A 239 26.61 -5.75 13.67
CA ASP A 239 26.97 -5.80 15.08
C ASP A 239 26.96 -4.38 15.65
N ILE A 240 26.19 -4.18 16.70
CA ILE A 240 25.97 -2.89 17.37
C ILE A 240 26.47 -2.98 18.81
N VAL A 241 27.18 -1.95 19.27
CA VAL A 241 27.62 -1.79 20.65
C VAL A 241 27.12 -0.46 21.18
N SER A 242 26.16 -0.50 22.10
CA SER A 242 25.56 0.71 22.67
C SER A 242 26.50 1.45 23.63
N GLY A 243 26.16 2.69 23.94
CA GLY A 243 26.90 3.51 24.91
C GLY A 243 26.95 2.92 26.33
N SER A 244 26.00 2.05 26.70
CA SER A 244 25.99 1.29 27.95
C SER A 244 26.81 -0.01 27.90
N GLY A 245 27.30 -0.39 26.70
CA GLY A 245 28.13 -1.57 26.47
C GLY A 245 27.35 -2.82 26.05
N ALA A 246 26.03 -2.73 25.86
CA ALA A 246 25.22 -3.82 25.35
C ALA A 246 25.60 -4.13 23.90
N ARG A 247 25.69 -5.42 23.57
CA ARG A 247 25.99 -5.89 22.22
C ARG A 247 24.73 -6.47 21.59
N THR A 248 24.43 -6.05 20.38
CA THR A 248 23.29 -6.53 19.61
C THR A 248 23.74 -6.94 18.22
N HIS A 249 23.55 -8.20 17.88
CA HIS A 249 23.64 -8.69 16.51
C HIS A 249 22.25 -8.60 15.87
N VAL A 250 22.15 -7.90 14.76
CA VAL A 250 20.89 -7.69 14.03
C VAL A 250 20.94 -8.40 12.70
N VAL A 251 19.87 -9.10 12.35
CA VAL A 251 19.67 -9.73 11.05
C VAL A 251 18.35 -9.24 10.48
N TRP A 252 18.40 -8.51 9.37
CA TRP A 252 17.24 -8.01 8.64
C TRP A 252 17.14 -8.70 7.28
N THR A 253 15.96 -9.27 7.01
CA THR A 253 15.70 -10.01 5.78
C THR A 253 14.37 -9.64 5.16
N GLN A 254 14.34 -9.61 3.84
CA GLN A 254 13.11 -9.55 3.07
C GLN A 254 13.17 -10.52 1.89
N ASN A 255 12.06 -11.20 1.62
CA ASN A 255 11.85 -12.04 0.45
C ASN A 255 10.50 -11.65 -0.15
N LEU A 256 10.51 -11.06 -1.34
CA LEU A 256 9.32 -10.57 -2.02
C LEU A 256 9.22 -11.18 -3.42
N GLN A 257 7.99 -11.43 -3.85
CA GLN A 257 7.67 -11.90 -5.19
C GLN A 257 6.37 -11.26 -5.69
N PHE A 258 6.33 -11.01 -6.99
CA PHE A 258 5.22 -10.39 -7.68
C PHE A 258 4.99 -11.09 -9.02
N SER A 259 3.72 -11.22 -9.41
CA SER A 259 3.30 -11.62 -10.74
C SER A 259 2.06 -10.82 -11.13
N ASN A 260 2.03 -10.31 -12.35
CA ASN A 260 0.87 -9.67 -12.95
C ASN A 260 0.75 -10.17 -14.38
N THR A 261 -0.37 -10.81 -14.68
CA THR A 261 -0.73 -11.29 -16.03
C THR A 261 -1.95 -10.52 -16.49
N GLN A 262 -1.86 -9.92 -17.67
CA GLN A 262 -2.98 -9.22 -18.29
C GLN A 262 -3.32 -9.81 -19.64
N ASN A 263 -4.61 -9.83 -19.95
CA ASN A 263 -5.15 -10.27 -21.21
C ASN A 263 -6.11 -9.21 -21.73
N TYR A 264 -5.77 -8.63 -22.88
CA TYR A 264 -6.62 -7.76 -23.66
C TYR A 264 -7.12 -8.60 -24.83
N ILE A 265 -8.38 -9.01 -24.78
CA ILE A 265 -8.97 -9.91 -25.78
C ILE A 265 -10.19 -9.28 -26.43
N ASN A 266 -10.55 -9.80 -27.61
CA ASN A 266 -11.60 -9.26 -28.45
C ASN A 266 -11.37 -7.78 -28.78
N ASN A 267 -10.19 -7.44 -29.31
CA ASN A 267 -9.78 -6.06 -29.60
C ASN A 267 -9.81 -5.15 -28.36
N SER A 268 -9.33 -5.64 -27.21
CA SER A 268 -9.34 -4.94 -25.91
C SER A 268 -10.73 -4.63 -25.31
N PHE A 269 -11.82 -5.17 -25.87
CA PHE A 269 -13.15 -5.05 -25.25
C PHE A 269 -13.25 -5.81 -23.93
N VAL A 270 -12.40 -6.83 -23.74
CA VAL A 270 -12.30 -7.57 -22.49
C VAL A 270 -10.88 -7.42 -21.97
N GLN A 271 -10.77 -6.91 -20.75
CA GLN A 271 -9.51 -6.72 -20.04
C GLN A 271 -9.55 -7.60 -18.79
N LEU A 272 -8.66 -8.59 -18.75
CA LEU A 272 -8.50 -9.48 -17.60
C LEU A 272 -7.15 -9.21 -16.96
N LEU A 273 -7.13 -8.98 -15.65
CA LEU A 273 -5.94 -8.82 -14.84
C LEU A 273 -5.94 -9.90 -13.76
N PHE A 274 -4.81 -10.58 -13.62
CA PHE A 274 -4.53 -11.52 -12.54
C PHE A 274 -3.19 -11.13 -11.92
N GLN A 275 -3.22 -10.68 -10.68
CA GLN A 275 -2.06 -10.19 -9.97
C GLN A 275 -1.92 -10.88 -8.62
N THR A 276 -0.68 -11.10 -8.20
CA THR A 276 -0.35 -11.49 -6.84
C THR A 276 0.95 -10.83 -6.41
N ALA A 277 0.92 -10.13 -5.28
CA ALA A 277 2.12 -9.74 -4.55
C ALA A 277 2.18 -10.54 -3.24
N THR A 278 3.31 -11.18 -2.94
CA THR A 278 3.52 -11.82 -1.64
C THR A 278 4.92 -11.54 -1.13
N GLY A 279 5.10 -11.55 0.19
CA GLY A 279 6.43 -11.47 0.76
C GLY A 279 6.47 -11.75 2.23
N SER A 280 7.69 -11.93 2.74
CA SER A 280 7.99 -12.09 4.16
C SER A 280 9.16 -11.21 4.56
N PHE A 281 9.01 -10.46 5.64
CA PHE A 281 10.02 -9.64 6.27
C PHE A 281 10.32 -10.19 7.65
N GLN A 282 11.59 -10.23 8.05
CA GLN A 282 11.98 -10.64 9.39
C GLN A 282 13.20 -9.86 9.84
N SER A 283 13.09 -9.20 11.00
CA SER A 283 14.24 -8.72 11.76
C SER A 283 14.38 -9.50 13.06
N THR A 284 15.61 -9.93 13.35
CA THR A 284 15.97 -10.49 14.66
C THR A 284 17.08 -9.68 15.32
N HIS A 285 16.97 -9.45 16.63
CA HIS A 285 17.99 -8.83 17.46
C HIS A 285 18.46 -9.85 18.49
N ASN A 286 19.71 -10.28 18.42
CA ASN A 286 20.27 -11.40 19.20
C ASN A 286 19.45 -12.69 19.07
N GLY A 287 18.93 -12.95 17.87
CA GLY A 287 18.10 -14.14 17.56
C GLY A 287 16.65 -14.05 18.02
N VAL A 288 16.23 -12.95 18.66
CA VAL A 288 14.82 -12.69 19.03
C VAL A 288 14.15 -11.89 17.93
N SER A 289 12.99 -12.34 17.45
CA SER A 289 12.23 -11.61 16.43
C SER A 289 11.74 -10.27 16.97
N THR A 290 12.09 -9.19 16.29
CA THR A 290 11.68 -7.82 16.64
C THR A 290 10.68 -7.25 15.62
N LEU A 291 10.83 -7.62 14.35
CA LEU A 291 9.90 -7.28 13.28
C LEU A 291 9.56 -8.55 12.50
N VAL A 292 8.28 -8.75 12.23
CA VAL A 292 7.79 -9.79 11.30
C VAL A 292 6.73 -9.17 10.42
N ASP A 293 6.79 -9.42 9.12
CA ASP A 293 5.67 -9.12 8.24
C ASP A 293 5.52 -10.26 7.24
N THR A 294 4.31 -10.72 6.99
CA THR A 294 4.05 -11.70 5.93
C THR A 294 2.75 -11.34 5.28
N PHE A 295 2.76 -11.16 3.97
CA PHE A 295 1.60 -10.67 3.23
C PHE A 295 1.34 -11.44 1.95
N SER A 296 0.07 -11.41 1.54
CA SER A 296 -0.42 -11.88 0.25
C SER A 296 -1.57 -11.02 -0.22
N TYR A 297 -1.39 -10.41 -1.39
CA TYR A 297 -2.31 -9.47 -2.03
C TYR A 297 -2.71 -9.99 -3.42
N PRO A 298 -3.59 -11.00 -3.52
CA PRO A 298 -4.17 -11.39 -4.79
C PRO A 298 -5.17 -10.34 -5.28
N LEU A 299 -5.18 -10.10 -6.58
CA LEU A 299 -6.09 -9.18 -7.26
C LEU A 299 -6.45 -9.74 -8.63
N ASP A 300 -7.73 -10.02 -8.83
CA ASP A 300 -8.29 -10.38 -10.13
C ASP A 300 -9.33 -9.35 -10.54
N ILE A 301 -9.22 -8.83 -11.75
CA ILE A 301 -10.18 -7.87 -12.30
C ILE A 301 -10.55 -8.29 -13.73
N ASN A 302 -11.84 -8.26 -14.02
CA ASN A 302 -12.37 -8.34 -15.38
C ASN A 302 -13.16 -7.07 -15.67
N ILE A 303 -12.83 -6.39 -16.76
CA ILE A 303 -13.61 -5.30 -17.32
C ILE A 303 -14.03 -5.72 -18.73
N THR A 304 -15.33 -5.72 -19.01
CA THR A 304 -15.87 -5.98 -20.34
C THR A 304 -16.67 -4.78 -20.82
N SER A 305 -16.16 -4.09 -21.83
CA SER A 305 -16.88 -3.02 -22.51
C SER A 305 -18.03 -3.59 -23.34
N LEU A 306 -19.19 -2.94 -23.24
CA LEU A 306 -20.41 -3.33 -23.96
C LEU A 306 -20.60 -2.51 -25.25
N VAL A 307 -19.86 -1.40 -25.38
CA VAL A 307 -19.91 -0.47 -26.50
C VAL A 307 -18.49 0.01 -26.83
N PRO A 308 -18.21 0.37 -28.10
CA PRO A 308 -16.86 0.75 -28.52
C PRO A 308 -16.29 1.97 -27.80
N ASP A 309 -17.12 2.95 -27.42
CA ASP A 309 -16.65 4.17 -26.74
C ASP A 309 -16.27 3.97 -25.26
N GLY A 310 -16.43 2.75 -24.73
CA GLY A 310 -16.08 2.42 -23.35
C GLY A 310 -16.96 3.07 -22.27
N PHE A 311 -18.07 3.73 -22.64
CA PHE A 311 -18.96 4.37 -21.66
C PHE A 311 -19.97 3.42 -21.02
N SER A 312 -20.13 2.21 -21.55
CA SER A 312 -20.94 1.14 -20.94
C SER A 312 -20.10 -0.12 -20.80
N PHE A 313 -20.04 -0.67 -19.60
CA PHE A 313 -19.19 -1.81 -19.27
C PHE A 313 -19.74 -2.61 -18.08
N VAL A 314 -19.26 -3.84 -17.95
CA VAL A 314 -19.43 -4.67 -16.75
C VAL A 314 -18.07 -4.98 -16.14
N THR A 315 -18.03 -5.03 -14.82
CA THR A 315 -16.81 -5.29 -14.06
C THR A 315 -17.04 -6.40 -13.04
N THR A 316 -16.03 -7.25 -12.82
CA THR A 316 -15.89 -8.04 -11.60
C THR A 316 -14.51 -7.84 -11.00
N VAL A 317 -14.45 -7.61 -9.70
CA VAL A 317 -13.23 -7.46 -8.89
C VAL A 317 -13.25 -8.51 -7.79
N ASN A 318 -12.15 -9.23 -7.66
CA ASN A 318 -11.89 -10.18 -6.58
C ASN A 318 -10.52 -9.86 -6.00
N HIS A 319 -10.47 -9.36 -4.77
CA HIS A 319 -9.21 -8.96 -4.16
C HIS A 319 -9.15 -9.34 -2.69
N SER A 320 -7.93 -9.43 -2.15
CA SER A 320 -7.73 -9.73 -0.74
C SER A 320 -6.54 -8.98 -0.16
N TYR A 321 -6.68 -8.58 1.10
CA TYR A 321 -5.57 -8.15 1.93
C TYR A 321 -5.34 -9.15 3.06
N ASN A 322 -4.34 -10.03 2.88
CA ASN A 322 -3.91 -10.96 3.92
C ASN A 322 -2.55 -10.53 4.44
N ARG A 323 -2.44 -10.22 5.73
CA ARG A 323 -1.19 -9.76 6.34
C ARG A 323 -1.09 -10.17 7.80
N VAL A 324 0.04 -10.77 8.17
CA VAL A 324 0.48 -10.96 9.56
C VAL A 324 1.61 -9.96 9.79
N SER A 325 1.37 -8.91 10.57
CA SER A 325 2.33 -7.84 10.82
C SER A 325 2.61 -7.70 12.30
N HIS A 326 3.89 -7.73 12.64
CA HIS A 326 4.47 -7.27 13.88
C HIS A 326 5.52 -6.20 13.52
N PRO A 327 5.09 -4.93 13.37
CA PRO A 327 5.87 -3.85 12.74
C PRO A 327 6.96 -3.25 13.64
N GLY A 328 7.56 -4.04 14.53
CA GLY A 328 8.52 -3.55 15.51
C GLY A 328 7.92 -3.32 16.90
N PRO A 329 8.74 -2.85 17.86
CA PRO A 329 8.39 -2.84 19.27
C PRO A 329 7.41 -1.72 19.67
N PHE A 330 7.14 -0.74 18.80
CA PHE A 330 6.39 0.47 19.14
C PHE A 330 4.97 0.50 18.58
N ASN A 331 4.69 -0.35 17.60
CA ASN A 331 3.44 -0.36 16.87
C ASN A 331 2.68 -1.65 17.17
N LEU A 332 1.34 -1.57 17.15
CA LEU A 332 0.50 -2.73 17.42
C LEU A 332 0.61 -3.75 16.29
N GLY A 333 1.00 -4.98 16.64
CA GLY A 333 0.95 -6.09 15.69
C GLY A 333 -0.48 -6.61 15.49
N SER A 334 -0.79 -7.02 14.27
CA SER A 334 -2.08 -7.59 13.89
C SER A 334 -1.96 -8.69 12.83
N THR A 335 -2.95 -9.57 12.80
CA THR A 335 -3.25 -10.46 11.68
C THR A 335 -4.55 -10.00 11.07
N ILE A 336 -4.51 -9.63 9.79
CA ILE A 336 -5.68 -9.25 9.01
C ILE A 336 -5.85 -10.27 7.88
N SER A 337 -7.07 -10.75 7.71
CA SER A 337 -7.49 -11.44 6.49
C SER A 337 -8.77 -10.79 6.02
N GLU A 338 -8.71 -10.24 4.81
CA GLU A 338 -9.78 -9.53 4.14
C GLU A 338 -9.95 -10.12 2.74
N HIS A 339 -11.20 -10.32 2.34
CA HIS A 339 -11.57 -10.75 1.00
C HIS A 339 -12.81 -9.99 0.54
N GLN A 340 -12.73 -9.38 -0.63
CA GLN A 340 -13.83 -8.62 -1.19
C GLN A 340 -14.08 -8.99 -2.65
N LEU A 341 -15.35 -9.29 -2.91
CA LEU A 341 -15.92 -9.49 -4.25
C LEU A 341 -16.81 -8.30 -4.55
N ALA A 342 -16.55 -7.62 -5.65
CA ALA A 342 -17.31 -6.44 -6.04
C ALA A 342 -17.48 -6.39 -7.56
N GLY A 343 -18.48 -5.69 -8.04
CA GLY A 343 -18.70 -5.55 -9.49
C GLY A 343 -20.13 -5.21 -9.84
N GLY A 344 -20.38 -5.02 -11.12
CA GLY A 344 -21.64 -4.52 -11.62
C GLY A 344 -21.52 -4.01 -13.05
N PHE A 345 -22.66 -3.55 -13.55
CA PHE A 345 -22.78 -2.77 -14.76
C PHE A 345 -22.65 -1.29 -14.42
N PHE A 346 -21.99 -0.54 -15.29
CA PHE A 346 -21.91 0.92 -15.22
C PHE A 346 -22.12 1.55 -16.59
N GLU A 347 -22.85 2.67 -16.62
CA GLU A 347 -23.06 3.47 -17.81
C GLU A 347 -22.91 4.96 -17.52
N GLU A 348 -22.14 5.62 -18.39
CA GLU A 348 -21.98 7.06 -18.37
C GLU A 348 -22.87 7.74 -19.38
N THR A 349 -23.60 8.77 -18.92
CA THR A 349 -24.49 9.54 -19.78
C THR A 349 -24.38 11.03 -19.48
N SER A 350 -24.74 11.85 -20.47
CA SER A 350 -24.87 13.30 -20.29
C SER A 350 -25.96 13.71 -19.29
N SER A 351 -26.88 12.78 -18.96
CA SER A 351 -28.03 13.00 -18.08
C SER A 351 -27.83 12.50 -16.65
N GLY A 352 -26.67 11.91 -16.36
CA GLY A 352 -26.32 11.29 -15.08
C GLY A 352 -25.88 9.84 -15.27
N ASN A 353 -24.78 9.48 -14.61
CA ASN A 353 -24.25 8.12 -14.66
C ASN A 353 -25.08 7.20 -13.77
N PHE A 354 -25.14 5.92 -14.12
CA PHE A 354 -25.88 4.91 -13.34
C PHE A 354 -25.20 3.55 -13.45
N GLY A 355 -25.57 2.66 -12.54
CA GLY A 355 -25.05 1.30 -12.48
C GLY A 355 -25.82 0.45 -11.48
N ASN A 356 -25.42 -0.80 -11.30
CA ASN A 356 -26.05 -1.77 -10.41
C ASN A 356 -25.02 -2.54 -9.55
N GLY A 357 -24.04 -1.81 -9.05
CA GLY A 357 -22.94 -2.36 -8.27
C GLY A 357 -23.37 -3.24 -7.09
N THR A 358 -22.57 -4.28 -6.87
CA THR A 358 -22.68 -5.23 -5.78
C THR A 358 -21.32 -5.36 -5.11
N SER A 359 -21.33 -5.65 -3.81
CA SER A 359 -20.11 -5.81 -3.02
C SER A 359 -20.35 -6.74 -1.86
N THR A 360 -19.42 -7.64 -1.60
CA THR A 360 -19.38 -8.48 -0.41
C THR A 360 -17.97 -8.47 0.14
N ASN A 361 -17.81 -8.07 1.39
CA ASN A 361 -16.55 -8.07 2.11
C ASN A 361 -16.64 -9.04 3.29
N THR A 362 -15.62 -9.90 3.43
CA THR A 362 -15.35 -10.69 4.63
C THR A 362 -14.03 -10.23 5.23
N PHE A 363 -14.09 -9.63 6.41
CA PHE A 363 -12.95 -9.09 7.14
C PHE A 363 -12.76 -9.82 8.47
N SER A 364 -11.50 -10.09 8.82
CA SER A 364 -11.10 -10.60 10.12
C SER A 364 -9.81 -9.94 10.59
N TYR A 365 -9.73 -9.70 11.90
CA TYR A 365 -8.64 -9.05 12.59
C TYR A 365 -8.37 -9.75 13.91
N VAL A 366 -7.09 -9.95 14.23
CA VAL A 366 -6.61 -10.38 15.54
C VAL A 366 -5.39 -9.54 15.92
N ASP A 367 -5.36 -8.97 17.11
CA ASP A 367 -4.16 -8.28 17.61
C ASP A 367 -3.27 -9.17 18.48
N THR A 368 -2.08 -8.67 18.83
CA THR A 368 -1.13 -9.39 19.70
C THR A 368 -1.63 -9.64 21.13
N ALA A 369 -2.68 -8.93 21.58
CA ALA A 369 -3.34 -9.18 22.87
C ALA A 369 -4.47 -10.22 22.76
N GLY A 370 -4.74 -10.75 21.56
CA GLY A 370 -5.80 -11.71 21.29
C GLY A 370 -7.19 -11.09 21.13
N ASN A 371 -7.28 -9.76 21.02
CA ASN A 371 -8.55 -9.12 20.68
C ASN A 371 -8.91 -9.44 19.23
N THR A 372 -10.20 -9.59 18.96
CA THR A 372 -10.70 -10.04 17.66
C THR A 372 -11.79 -9.13 17.14
N TYR A 373 -11.81 -8.92 15.83
CA TYR A 373 -12.93 -8.33 15.12
C TYR A 373 -13.14 -9.08 13.82
N ALA A 374 -14.39 -9.38 13.48
CA ALA A 374 -14.75 -9.93 12.18
C ALA A 374 -16.06 -9.32 11.70
N ARG A 375 -16.15 -9.04 10.41
CA ARG A 375 -17.35 -8.52 9.76
C ARG A 375 -17.54 -9.18 8.41
N GLN A 376 -18.77 -9.63 8.14
CA GLN A 376 -19.22 -10.00 6.82
C GLN A 376 -20.34 -9.06 6.43
N VAL A 377 -20.16 -8.31 5.35
CA VAL A 377 -21.12 -7.30 4.92
C VAL A 377 -21.31 -7.38 3.41
N SER A 378 -22.56 -7.32 2.96
CA SER A 378 -22.94 -7.38 1.56
C SER A 378 -23.85 -6.21 1.20
N ALA A 379 -23.71 -5.71 -0.02
CA ALA A 379 -24.55 -4.66 -0.58
C ALA A 379 -24.90 -4.91 -2.05
N VAL A 380 -26.08 -4.44 -2.44
CA VAL A 380 -26.61 -4.45 -3.81
C VAL A 380 -27.33 -3.12 -4.04
N ASP A 381 -27.07 -2.46 -5.17
CA ASP A 381 -27.71 -1.19 -5.53
C ASP A 381 -27.66 -0.15 -4.40
N ASP A 382 -26.45 0.09 -3.85
CA ASP A 382 -26.17 1.01 -2.74
C ASP A 382 -26.85 0.68 -1.40
N ASN A 383 -27.48 -0.50 -1.29
CA ASN A 383 -28.18 -0.92 -0.08
C ASN A 383 -27.46 -2.11 0.58
N ILE A 384 -27.20 -2.01 1.89
CA ILE A 384 -26.68 -3.15 2.66
C ILE A 384 -27.78 -4.21 2.74
N THR A 385 -27.48 -5.42 2.28
CA THR A 385 -28.42 -6.56 2.27
C THR A 385 -28.13 -7.57 3.38
N ALA A 386 -26.90 -7.59 3.88
CA ALA A 386 -26.48 -8.39 5.04
C ALA A 386 -25.32 -7.70 5.76
N ASP A 387 -25.32 -7.75 7.09
CA ASP A 387 -24.22 -7.28 7.93
C ASP A 387 -24.16 -8.12 9.20
N LYS A 388 -23.03 -8.82 9.40
CA LYS A 388 -22.78 -9.65 10.57
C LYS A 388 -21.42 -9.29 11.13
N GLN A 389 -21.40 -8.86 12.39
CA GLN A 389 -20.19 -8.53 13.13
C GLN A 389 -19.99 -9.52 14.29
N SER A 390 -18.74 -9.81 14.64
CA SER A 390 -18.37 -10.69 15.75
C SER A 390 -16.95 -10.41 16.24
N GLY A 391 -16.56 -11.02 17.36
CA GLY A 391 -15.25 -10.82 17.99
C GLY A 391 -15.35 -9.99 19.28
N SER A 392 -14.24 -9.91 20.04
CA SER A 392 -14.20 -9.19 21.31
C SER A 392 -14.30 -7.66 21.17
N LEU A 393 -13.97 -7.13 19.98
CA LEU A 393 -14.04 -5.70 19.66
C LEU A 393 -15.34 -5.31 18.95
N ALA A 394 -16.21 -6.27 18.61
CA ALA A 394 -17.48 -5.97 17.97
C ALA A 394 -18.40 -5.18 18.93
N PRO A 395 -19.17 -4.21 18.43
CA PRO A 395 -20.09 -3.44 19.26
C PRO A 395 -21.14 -4.36 19.90
N LYS A 396 -21.51 -4.08 21.15
CA LYS A 396 -22.50 -4.88 21.91
C LYS A 396 -23.90 -4.82 21.33
N GLU A 397 -24.24 -3.71 20.67
CA GLU A 397 -25.46 -3.54 19.90
C GLU A 397 -25.05 -3.36 18.44
N ALA A 398 -25.69 -4.11 17.53
CA ALA A 398 -25.50 -3.88 16.11
C ALA A 398 -25.97 -2.45 15.80
N PRO A 399 -25.17 -1.64 15.09
CA PRO A 399 -25.65 -0.33 14.66
C PRO A 399 -26.98 -0.52 13.91
N PRO A 400 -27.98 0.34 14.15
CA PRO A 400 -29.26 0.21 13.48
C PRO A 400 -29.02 0.20 11.97
N PHE A 401 -29.58 -0.80 11.29
CA PHE A 401 -29.51 -0.88 9.83
C PHE A 401 -30.04 0.44 9.27
N PRO A 402 -29.25 1.22 8.52
CA PRO A 402 -29.77 2.42 7.92
C PRO A 402 -30.92 2.02 6.99
N THR A 403 -32.10 2.60 7.21
CA THR A 403 -33.20 2.49 6.26
C THR A 403 -32.84 3.36 5.07
N PHE A 404 -32.31 2.74 4.01
CA PHE A 404 -32.10 3.45 2.75
C PHE A 404 -33.48 3.79 2.16
N GLY A 405 -33.76 5.09 1.99
CA GLY A 405 -34.99 5.56 1.37
C GLY A 405 -35.12 5.06 -0.08
N PRO A 406 -36.32 5.11 -0.68
CA PRO A 406 -36.51 4.71 -2.07
C PRO A 406 -35.55 5.47 -2.98
N LYS A 407 -34.70 4.70 -3.69
CA LYS A 407 -33.74 5.10 -4.74
C LYS A 407 -33.58 6.62 -4.84
N THR A 408 -32.84 7.23 -3.91
CA THR A 408 -32.29 8.57 -4.14
C THR A 408 -31.60 8.52 -5.49
N LYS A 409 -31.94 9.45 -6.40
CA LYS A 409 -31.25 9.59 -7.68
C LYS A 409 -29.77 9.69 -7.37
N LEU A 410 -29.03 8.60 -7.60
CA LEU A 410 -27.61 8.57 -7.35
C LEU A 410 -26.96 9.49 -8.37
N SER A 411 -26.43 10.61 -7.89
CA SER A 411 -25.44 11.36 -8.63
C SER A 411 -24.15 10.56 -8.57
N VAL A 412 -23.99 9.58 -9.46
CA VAL A 412 -22.77 8.77 -9.49
C VAL A 412 -21.67 9.56 -10.19
N ALA A 413 -20.52 9.70 -9.52
CA ALA A 413 -19.34 10.30 -10.13
C ALA A 413 -18.94 9.53 -11.40
N LYS A 414 -18.26 10.22 -12.32
CA LYS A 414 -17.67 9.61 -13.51
C LYS A 414 -16.68 8.51 -13.09
N ALA A 415 -16.75 7.34 -13.71
CA ALA A 415 -15.82 6.26 -13.39
C ALA A 415 -14.41 6.64 -13.83
N ARG A 416 -13.39 6.27 -13.07
CA ARG A 416 -12.01 6.34 -13.55
C ARG A 416 -11.57 4.94 -13.96
N LEU A 417 -11.09 4.79 -15.19
CA LEU A 417 -10.68 3.51 -15.77
C LEU A 417 -9.17 3.53 -16.05
N PRO A 418 -8.51 2.36 -16.07
CA PRO A 418 -7.12 2.25 -16.51
C PRO A 418 -6.89 2.78 -17.93
N GLY A 419 -5.68 3.27 -18.22
CA GLY A 419 -5.20 3.50 -19.59
C GLY A 419 -5.93 4.54 -20.45
N SER A 420 -6.56 5.57 -19.85
CA SER A 420 -7.22 6.69 -20.58
C SER A 420 -8.39 6.35 -21.51
N ARG A 421 -9.18 5.31 -21.23
CA ARG A 421 -10.50 5.01 -21.88
C ARG A 421 -10.54 4.75 -23.40
N VAL A 422 -9.42 4.77 -24.11
CA VAL A 422 -9.47 4.54 -25.56
C VAL A 422 -9.60 3.04 -25.83
N ILE A 423 -10.76 2.61 -26.32
CA ILE A 423 -10.99 1.21 -26.73
C ILE A 423 -11.40 1.21 -28.21
N GLY A 424 -10.64 0.49 -29.03
CA GLY A 424 -11.01 0.14 -30.42
C GLY A 424 -10.93 1.27 -31.45
N ASN A 425 -10.11 1.06 -32.49
CA ASN A 425 -10.35 1.65 -33.81
C ASN A 425 -11.15 0.67 -34.66
#